data_AF-A0A6C0BLX5-F1
#
_entry.id   AF-A0A6C0BLX5-F1
#
_cell.length_a   1.000
_cell.length_b   1.000
_cell.length_c   1.000
_cell.angle_alpha   90.00
_cell.angle_beta   90.00
_cell.angle_gamma   90.00
#
_symmetry.space_group_name_H-M   'P 1'
#
loop_
_entity.id
_entity.type
_entity.pdbx_description
1 polymer ?
#
loop_
_entity_poly.entity_id
_entity_poly.type
_entity_poly.pdbx_seq_one_letter_code
_entity_poly.pdbx_strand_id
1 'polypeptide(L)'
;MTTTSGISIQPPLTDIGRFYKQVDDFKGKIIIILKQHGKEKEIVDMNKYYDKLILFKKANVRKPIELFYQYGVTAAADKILTRDESFFTGEVSKICDGSQESEHITQDDIFFITQMRGIWEQLSTSVKNNIWNYVQIICLLAEKIMSGNVLASHRDALIKSGKIH
;
A
#
# COMPACT_ATOMS: atom_id res chain seq x y z
N MET A 1 25.07 -45.95 7.56
CA MET A 1 25.18 -44.48 7.75
C MET A 1 23.99 -43.84 7.07
N THR A 2 22.97 -43.48 7.84
CA THR A 2 21.75 -42.82 7.35
C THR A 2 21.83 -41.35 7.72
N THR A 3 22.08 -40.49 6.73
CA THR A 3 22.05 -39.04 6.88
C THR A 3 20.60 -38.58 7.00
N THR A 4 20.20 -38.18 8.21
CA THR A 4 18.91 -37.55 8.47
C THR A 4 18.96 -36.12 7.94
N SER A 5 18.28 -35.88 6.82
CA SER A 5 18.09 -34.55 6.25
C SER A 5 17.30 -33.69 7.24
N GLY A 6 17.96 -32.72 7.85
CA GLY A 6 17.32 -31.75 8.73
C GLY A 6 16.31 -30.90 7.95
N ILE A 7 15.02 -31.17 8.14
CA ILE A 7 13.95 -30.28 7.67
C ILE A 7 14.08 -29.01 8.51
N SER A 8 14.64 -27.95 7.93
CA SER A 8 14.63 -26.61 8.51
C SER A 8 13.18 -26.10 8.49
N ILE A 9 12.44 -26.35 9.56
CA ILE A 9 11.11 -25.76 9.76
C ILE A 9 11.33 -24.27 10.06
N GLN A 10 11.18 -23.42 9.05
CA GLN A 10 11.13 -21.98 9.30
C GLN A 10 9.94 -21.67 10.21
N PRO A 11 10.13 -20.88 11.29
CA PRO A 11 9.03 -20.48 12.14
C PRO A 11 7.98 -19.71 11.33
N PRO A 12 6.68 -19.85 11.67
CA PRO A 12 5.61 -19.17 10.95
C PRO A 12 5.79 -17.65 11.01
N LEU A 13 5.61 -16.97 9.87
CA LEU A 13 5.67 -15.50 9.85
C LEU A 13 4.60 -14.91 10.78
N THR A 14 5.06 -14.04 11.70
CA THR A 14 4.21 -13.16 12.51
C THR A 14 3.35 -12.27 11.60
N ASP A 15 2.23 -11.75 12.10
CA ASP A 15 1.38 -10.85 11.31
C ASP A 15 2.15 -9.61 10.83
N ILE A 16 3.04 -9.06 11.66
CA ILE A 16 3.98 -7.99 11.28
C ILE A 16 4.91 -8.43 10.15
N GLY A 17 5.46 -9.65 10.24
CA GLY A 17 6.28 -10.21 9.17
C GLY A 17 5.49 -10.36 7.86
N ARG A 18 4.24 -10.83 7.94
CA ARG A 18 3.35 -10.95 6.78
C ARG A 18 3.04 -9.59 6.16
N PHE A 19 2.79 -8.57 6.99
CA PHE A 19 2.57 -7.20 6.51
C PHE A 19 3.74 -6.72 5.67
N TYR A 20 4.97 -6.80 6.20
CA TYR A 20 6.14 -6.35 5.44
C TYR A 20 6.40 -7.22 4.22
N LYS A 21 6.21 -8.53 4.30
CA LYS A 21 6.30 -9.38 3.10
C LYS A 21 5.35 -8.91 1.99
N GLN A 22 4.11 -8.56 2.33
CA GLN A 22 3.14 -8.05 1.35
C GLN A 22 3.55 -6.68 0.78
N VAL A 23 4.15 -5.80 1.59
CA VAL A 23 4.72 -4.53 1.10
C VAL A 23 5.87 -4.78 0.13
N ASP A 24 6.77 -5.71 0.46
CA ASP A 24 7.92 -6.10 -0.37
C ASP A 24 7.45 -6.70 -1.71
N ASP A 25 6.49 -7.62 -1.66
CA ASP A 25 5.87 -8.25 -2.82
C ASP A 25 5.17 -7.20 -3.70
N PHE A 26 4.40 -6.29 -3.08
CA PHE A 26 3.74 -5.19 -3.76
C PHE A 26 4.74 -4.29 -4.49
N LYS A 27 5.80 -3.84 -3.79
CA LYS A 27 6.89 -3.07 -4.39
C LYS A 27 7.49 -3.79 -5.59
N GLY A 28 7.78 -5.09 -5.45
CA GLY A 28 8.32 -5.91 -6.54
C GLY A 28 7.42 -5.93 -7.77
N LYS A 29 6.10 -6.04 -7.60
CA LYS A 29 5.13 -5.96 -8.70
C LYS A 29 5.11 -4.59 -9.36
N ILE A 30 5.13 -3.51 -8.58
CA ILE A 30 5.17 -2.15 -9.14
C ILE A 30 6.48 -1.93 -9.91
N ILE A 31 7.64 -2.39 -9.41
CA ILE A 31 8.92 -2.29 -10.15
C ILE A 31 8.81 -2.97 -11.52
N ILE A 32 8.22 -4.17 -11.58
CA ILE A 32 8.07 -4.89 -12.86
C ILE A 32 7.23 -4.07 -13.85
N ILE A 33 6.13 -3.48 -13.38
CA ILE A 33 5.27 -2.62 -14.21
C ILE A 33 6.03 -1.38 -14.71
N LEU A 34 6.79 -0.72 -13.84
CA LEU A 34 7.58 0.46 -14.20
C LEU A 34 8.65 0.12 -15.24
N LYS A 35 9.35 -1.01 -15.09
CA LYS A 35 10.33 -1.49 -16.07
C LYS A 35 9.71 -1.72 -17.45
N GLN A 36 8.52 -2.32 -17.50
CA GLN A 36 7.79 -2.56 -18.75
C GLN A 36 7.43 -1.26 -19.49
N HIS A 37 7.34 -0.13 -18.78
CA HIS A 37 7.04 1.18 -19.34
C HIS A 37 8.29 2.08 -19.47
N GLY A 38 9.50 1.55 -19.25
CA GLY A 38 10.76 2.31 -19.35
C GLY A 38 10.91 3.40 -18.29
N LYS A 39 10.28 3.24 -17.12
CA LYS A 39 10.20 4.24 -16.05
C LYS A 39 11.32 4.10 -15.01
N GLU A 40 12.57 4.16 -15.46
CA GLU A 40 13.75 3.92 -14.61
C GLU A 40 13.91 4.98 -13.51
N LYS A 41 13.55 6.24 -13.78
CA LYS A 41 13.62 7.31 -12.78
C LYS A 41 12.64 7.05 -11.63
N GLU A 42 11.41 6.66 -11.95
CA GLU A 42 10.37 6.35 -10.98
C GLU A 42 10.72 5.12 -10.13
N ILE A 43 11.46 4.15 -10.69
CA ILE A 43 12.01 3.02 -9.93
C ILE A 43 13.03 3.51 -8.89
N VAL A 44 13.92 4.43 -9.28
CA VAL A 44 14.88 5.03 -8.35
C VAL A 44 14.14 5.75 -7.22
N ASP A 45 13.13 6.55 -7.53
CA ASP A 45 12.38 7.29 -6.52
C ASP A 45 11.56 6.37 -5.60
N MET A 46 10.91 5.33 -6.14
CA MET A 46 10.22 4.33 -5.33
C MET A 46 11.18 3.57 -4.41
N ASN A 47 12.41 3.27 -4.86
CA ASN A 47 13.43 2.67 -3.99
C ASN A 47 13.82 3.61 -2.85
N LYS A 48 13.96 4.92 -3.08
CA LYS A 48 14.24 5.89 -2.00
C LYS A 48 13.15 5.88 -0.92
N TYR A 49 11.87 5.92 -1.30
CA TYR A 49 10.76 5.85 -0.32
C TYR A 49 10.75 4.53 0.44
N TYR A 50 11.00 3.43 -0.26
CA TYR A 50 11.08 2.12 0.37
C TYR A 50 12.26 2.00 1.33
N ASP A 51 13.43 2.56 1.00
CA ASP A 51 14.59 2.55 1.89
C ASP A 51 14.34 3.36 3.16
N LYS A 52 13.61 4.48 3.07
CA LYS A 52 13.12 5.22 4.25
C LYS A 52 12.23 4.34 5.14
N LEU A 53 11.31 3.57 4.54
CA LEU A 53 10.48 2.62 5.28
C LEU A 53 11.34 1.54 5.98
N ILE A 54 12.34 0.99 5.29
CA ILE A 54 13.24 -0.01 5.88
C ILE A 54 14.04 0.57 7.04
N LEU A 55 14.52 1.82 6.94
CA LEU A 55 15.19 2.51 8.03
C LEU A 55 14.26 2.69 9.23
N PHE A 56 13.02 3.14 9.02
CA PHE A 56 12.06 3.32 10.10
C PHE A 56 11.69 1.97 10.75
N LYS A 57 11.47 0.92 9.94
CA LYS A 57 11.22 -0.45 10.39
C LYS A 57 12.33 -0.98 11.31
N LYS A 58 13.59 -0.67 11.03
CA LYS A 58 14.74 -1.07 11.86
C LYS A 58 14.69 -0.43 13.25
N ALA A 59 14.24 0.81 13.34
CA ALA A 59 14.11 1.51 14.62
C ALA A 59 12.89 1.03 15.41
N ASN A 60 11.74 0.87 14.74
CA ASN A 60 10.52 0.34 15.33
C ASN A 60 9.67 -0.36 14.27
N VAL A 61 9.59 -1.69 14.38
CA VAL A 61 8.89 -2.53 13.40
C VAL A 61 7.38 -2.34 13.39
N ARG A 62 6.78 -1.79 14.46
CA ARG A 62 5.33 -1.59 14.57
C ARG A 62 4.91 -0.18 14.17
N LYS A 63 5.73 0.84 14.45
CA LYS A 63 5.32 2.24 14.28
C LYS A 63 4.91 2.61 12.83
N PRO A 64 5.57 2.15 11.76
CA PRO A 64 5.11 2.41 10.40
C PRO A 64 3.72 1.83 10.12
N ILE A 65 3.41 0.67 10.69
CA ILE A 65 2.11 -0.01 10.53
C ILE A 65 1.03 0.80 11.25
N GLU A 66 1.32 1.26 12.46
CA GLU A 66 0.42 2.12 13.24
C GLU A 66 0.12 3.44 12.51
N LEU A 67 1.15 4.13 12.00
CA LEU A 67 0.97 5.36 11.23
C LEU A 67 0.17 5.12 9.96
N PHE A 68 0.47 4.04 9.22
CA PHE A 68 -0.29 3.67 8.03
C PHE A 68 -1.74 3.33 8.36
N TYR A 69 -2.00 2.64 9.47
CA TYR A 69 -3.36 2.35 9.92
C TYR A 69 -4.11 3.64 10.25
N GLN A 70 -3.51 4.53 11.05
CA GLN A 70 -4.14 5.76 11.51
C GLN A 70 -4.43 6.74 10.37
N TYR A 71 -3.44 7.00 9.52
CA TYR A 71 -3.52 8.06 8.51
C TYR A 71 -3.92 7.54 7.12
N GLY A 72 -3.76 6.24 6.86
CA GLY A 72 -4.15 5.62 5.59
C GLY A 72 -5.45 4.85 5.70
N VAL A 73 -5.48 3.79 6.52
CA VAL A 73 -6.62 2.87 6.60
C VAL A 73 -7.86 3.54 7.17
N THR A 74 -7.74 4.19 8.34
CA THR A 74 -8.87 4.80 9.02
C THR A 74 -9.46 5.98 8.24
N ALA A 75 -8.61 6.79 7.62
CA ALA A 75 -9.03 7.99 6.89
C ALA A 75 -9.72 7.69 5.55
N ALA A 76 -9.50 6.50 4.97
CA ALA A 76 -9.93 6.18 3.60
C ALA A 76 -10.57 4.79 3.46
N ALA A 77 -11.17 4.27 4.54
CA ALA A 77 -11.75 2.93 4.58
C ALA A 77 -12.73 2.67 3.43
N ASP A 78 -13.67 3.59 3.17
CA ASP A 78 -14.63 3.48 2.08
C ASP A 78 -13.93 3.37 0.72
N LYS A 79 -12.94 4.23 0.48
CA LYS A 79 -12.18 4.25 -0.78
C LYS A 79 -11.40 2.96 -1.00
N ILE A 80 -10.81 2.41 0.06
CA ILE A 80 -10.11 1.12 0.02
C ILE A 80 -11.06 -0.01 -0.35
N LEU A 81 -12.28 -0.02 0.22
CA LEU A 81 -13.26 -1.08 -0.01
C LEU A 81 -13.90 -0.99 -1.40
N THR A 82 -14.22 0.22 -1.86
CA THR A 82 -14.81 0.47 -3.18
C THR A 82 -13.78 0.56 -4.32
N ARG A 83 -12.48 0.46 -4.00
CA ARG A 83 -11.37 0.60 -4.95
C ARG A 83 -11.37 1.96 -5.67
N ASP A 84 -11.75 3.00 -4.95
CA ASP A 84 -11.76 4.37 -5.44
C ASP A 84 -10.32 4.86 -5.66
N GLU A 85 -9.96 5.14 -6.92
CA GLU A 85 -8.62 5.56 -7.33
C GLU A 85 -8.19 6.89 -6.69
N SER A 86 -9.14 7.71 -6.20
CA SER A 86 -8.85 8.92 -5.41
C SER A 86 -8.17 8.61 -4.08
N PHE A 87 -8.12 7.34 -3.65
CA PHE A 87 -7.26 6.89 -2.56
C PHE A 87 -5.78 7.23 -2.82
N PHE A 88 -5.30 7.07 -4.05
CA PHE A 88 -3.90 7.30 -4.39
C PHE A 88 -3.60 8.76 -4.72
N THR A 89 -4.52 9.41 -5.44
CA THR A 89 -4.25 10.72 -6.05
C THR A 89 -5.04 11.87 -5.43
N GLY A 90 -6.02 11.59 -4.57
CA GLY A 90 -7.00 12.59 -4.12
C GLY A 90 -6.37 13.78 -3.42
N GLU A 91 -5.46 13.54 -2.47
CA GLU A 91 -4.78 14.62 -1.73
C GLU A 91 -3.86 15.45 -2.65
N VAL A 92 -3.13 14.81 -3.56
CA VAL A 92 -2.29 15.52 -4.53
C VAL A 92 -3.13 16.35 -5.50
N SER A 93 -4.26 15.82 -5.96
CA SER A 93 -5.18 16.59 -6.81
C SER A 93 -5.65 17.87 -6.12
N LYS A 94 -6.02 17.79 -4.82
CA LYS A 94 -6.44 18.95 -4.02
C LYS A 94 -5.33 19.97 -3.78
N ILE A 95 -4.08 19.51 -3.70
CA ILE A 95 -2.93 20.43 -3.58
C ILE A 95 -2.69 21.13 -4.91
N CYS A 96 -2.71 20.37 -6.02
CA CYS A 96 -2.49 20.92 -7.36
C CYS A 96 -3.58 21.90 -7.80
N ASP A 97 -4.83 21.71 -7.38
CA ASP A 97 -5.94 22.62 -7.69
C ASP A 97 -6.08 23.79 -6.70
N GLY A 98 -5.22 23.85 -5.67
CA GLY A 98 -5.19 24.90 -4.65
C GLY A 98 -6.31 24.81 -3.61
N SER A 99 -7.09 23.71 -3.59
CA SER A 99 -8.14 23.50 -2.60
C SER A 99 -7.63 23.06 -1.23
N GLN A 100 -6.35 22.66 -1.12
CA GLN A 100 -5.73 22.26 0.13
C GLN A 100 -4.24 22.60 0.17
N GLU A 101 -3.76 23.08 1.33
CA GLU A 101 -2.32 23.17 1.63
C GLU A 101 -1.88 21.99 2.49
N SER A 102 -0.64 21.53 2.31
CA SER A 102 -0.05 20.45 3.11
C SER A 102 1.40 20.75 3.44
N GLU A 103 1.73 20.77 4.73
CA GLU A 103 3.11 20.91 5.22
C GLU A 103 3.93 19.62 5.07
N HIS A 104 3.26 18.49 4.81
CA HIS A 104 3.88 17.16 4.82
C HIS A 104 4.10 16.57 3.42
N ILE A 105 3.51 17.16 2.39
CA ILE A 105 3.65 16.72 1.00
C ILE A 105 4.61 17.68 0.30
N THR A 106 5.74 17.15 -0.15
CA THR A 106 6.76 17.92 -0.87
C THR A 106 6.46 17.99 -2.37
N GLN A 107 7.13 18.90 -3.08
CA GLN A 107 7.04 18.96 -4.55
C GLN A 107 7.49 17.64 -5.22
N ASP A 108 8.46 16.95 -4.63
CA ASP A 108 8.91 15.64 -5.14
C ASP A 108 7.81 14.56 -4.97
N ASP A 109 7.04 14.60 -3.88
CA ASP A 109 5.89 13.71 -3.67
C ASP A 109 4.80 13.97 -4.71
N ILE A 110 4.48 15.25 -4.97
CA ILE A 110 3.51 15.67 -5.99
C ILE A 110 3.94 15.16 -7.36
N PHE A 111 5.19 15.44 -7.76
CA PHE A 111 5.73 15.02 -9.04
C PHE A 111 5.65 13.50 -9.19
N PHE A 112 6.10 12.75 -8.18
CA PHE A 112 6.06 11.30 -8.19
C PHE A 112 4.63 10.76 -8.35
N ILE A 113 3.68 11.27 -7.57
CA ILE A 113 2.28 10.80 -7.62
C ILE A 113 1.64 11.15 -8.97
N THR A 114 1.91 12.32 -9.55
CA THR A 114 1.43 12.69 -10.89
C THR A 114 1.98 11.74 -11.97
N GLN A 115 3.27 11.38 -11.93
CA GLN A 115 3.84 10.41 -12.87
C GLN A 115 3.22 9.03 -12.72
N MET A 116 3.06 8.57 -11.47
CA MET A 116 2.43 7.29 -11.16
C MET A 116 0.98 7.23 -11.66
N ARG A 117 0.23 8.33 -11.58
CA ARG A 117 -1.12 8.44 -12.16
C ARG A 117 -1.12 8.22 -13.67
N GLY A 118 -0.21 8.87 -14.40
CA GLY A 118 -0.12 8.70 -15.86
C GLY A 118 0.19 7.25 -16.28
N ILE A 119 0.97 6.53 -15.48
CA ILE A 119 1.23 5.10 -15.69
C ILE A 119 -0.01 4.28 -15.34
N TRP A 120 -0.65 4.58 -14.22
CA TRP A 120 -1.85 3.91 -13.75
C TRP A 120 -2.98 3.95 -14.79
N GLU A 121 -3.20 5.09 -15.43
CA GLU A 121 -4.22 5.26 -16.48
C GLU A 121 -3.99 4.35 -17.71
N GLN A 122 -2.75 3.91 -17.95
CA GLN A 122 -2.39 3.00 -19.05
C GLN A 122 -2.52 1.52 -18.68
N LEU A 123 -2.69 1.20 -17.41
CA LEU A 123 -2.81 -0.19 -16.95
C LEU A 123 -4.16 -0.79 -17.31
N SER A 124 -4.15 -2.05 -17.74
CA SER A 124 -5.39 -2.80 -17.94
C SER A 124 -6.16 -2.99 -16.63
N THR A 125 -7.47 -3.12 -16.71
CA THR A 125 -8.35 -3.37 -15.55
C THR A 125 -7.91 -4.57 -14.73
N SER A 126 -7.41 -5.64 -15.38
CA SER A 126 -6.89 -6.82 -14.68
C SER A 126 -5.67 -6.49 -13.81
N VAL A 127 -4.72 -5.70 -14.34
CA VAL A 127 -3.54 -5.27 -13.59
C VAL A 127 -3.92 -4.35 -12.44
N LYS A 128 -4.80 -3.37 -12.68
CA LYS A 128 -5.33 -2.48 -11.64
C LYS A 128 -6.01 -3.26 -10.51
N ASN A 129 -6.84 -4.26 -10.86
CA ASN A 129 -7.50 -5.13 -9.89
C ASN A 129 -6.50 -5.94 -9.05
N ASN A 130 -5.43 -6.42 -9.67
CA ASN A 130 -4.37 -7.12 -8.94
C ASN A 130 -3.65 -6.18 -7.96
N ILE A 131 -3.33 -4.95 -8.37
CA ILE A 131 -2.75 -3.94 -7.48
C ILE A 131 -3.69 -3.65 -6.30
N TRP A 132 -4.98 -3.46 -6.56
CA TRP A 132 -5.97 -3.26 -5.51
C TRP A 132 -6.05 -4.42 -4.53
N ASN A 133 -5.91 -5.67 -4.99
CA ASN A 133 -5.87 -6.83 -4.10
C ASN A 133 -4.70 -6.73 -3.11
N TYR A 134 -3.50 -6.34 -3.58
CA TYR A 134 -2.35 -6.12 -2.68
C TYR A 134 -2.63 -5.02 -1.67
N VAL A 135 -3.16 -3.88 -2.12
CA VAL A 135 -3.48 -2.75 -1.24
C VAL A 135 -4.48 -3.16 -0.16
N GLN A 136 -5.57 -3.82 -0.52
CA GLN A 136 -6.58 -4.30 0.43
C GLN A 136 -5.98 -5.31 1.43
N ILE A 137 -5.12 -6.23 0.98
CA ILE A 137 -4.43 -7.19 1.88
C ILE A 137 -3.52 -6.45 2.88
N ILE A 138 -2.74 -5.48 2.41
CA ILE A 138 -1.84 -4.69 3.27
C ILE A 138 -2.66 -3.91 4.31
N CYS A 139 -3.78 -3.29 3.91
CA CYS A 139 -4.68 -2.59 4.82
C CYS A 139 -5.32 -3.52 5.87
N LEU A 140 -5.78 -4.71 5.46
CA LEU A 140 -6.35 -5.70 6.37
C LEU A 140 -5.32 -6.22 7.39
N LEU A 141 -4.08 -6.42 6.96
CA LEU A 141 -2.99 -6.82 7.86
C LEU A 141 -2.66 -5.70 8.85
N ALA A 142 -2.63 -4.44 8.42
CA ALA A 142 -2.44 -3.30 9.31
C ALA A 142 -3.55 -3.22 10.37
N GLU A 143 -4.81 -3.32 9.94
CA GLU A 143 -5.96 -3.34 10.86
C GLU A 143 -5.86 -4.47 11.88
N LYS A 144 -5.55 -5.69 11.43
CA LYS A 144 -5.38 -6.85 12.32
C LYS A 144 -4.31 -6.62 13.39
N ILE A 145 -3.14 -6.10 12.98
CA ILE A 145 -2.01 -5.82 13.88
C ILE A 145 -2.35 -4.75 14.90
N MET A 146 -3.14 -3.76 14.50
CA MET A 146 -3.64 -2.68 15.35
C MET A 146 -4.89 -3.05 16.14
N SER A 147 -5.41 -4.27 15.97
CA SER A 147 -6.64 -4.75 16.61
C SER A 147 -7.85 -3.83 16.33
N GLY A 148 -7.88 -3.25 15.13
CA GLY A 148 -8.97 -2.42 14.63
C GLY A 148 -10.09 -3.22 13.98
N ASN A 149 -11.19 -2.54 13.67
CA ASN A 149 -12.38 -3.10 13.01
C ASN A 149 -13.00 -2.14 12.00
N VAL A 150 -12.24 -1.15 11.53
CA VAL A 150 -12.72 -0.06 10.67
C VAL A 150 -13.17 -0.62 9.32
N LEU A 151 -12.35 -1.42 8.65
CA LEU A 151 -12.69 -2.00 7.35
C LEU A 151 -13.86 -2.97 7.45
N ALA A 152 -13.93 -3.77 8.53
CA ALA A 152 -15.08 -4.65 8.76
C ALA A 152 -16.38 -3.84 8.92
N SER A 153 -16.35 -2.80 9.76
CA SER A 153 -17.51 -1.96 10.05
C SER A 153 -18.00 -1.18 8.83
N HIS A 154 -17.07 -0.63 8.03
CA HIS A 154 -17.42 0.06 6.78
C HIS A 154 -17.92 -0.92 5.73
N ARG A 155 -17.36 -2.14 5.63
CA ARG A 155 -17.86 -3.17 4.72
C ARG A 155 -19.31 -3.51 5.01
N ASP A 156 -19.65 -3.73 6.29
CA ASP A 156 -21.03 -4.03 6.69
C ASP A 156 -21.99 -2.88 6.34
N ALA A 157 -21.56 -1.63 6.55
CA ALA A 157 -22.34 -0.44 6.17
C ALA A 157 -22.54 -0.35 4.65
N LEU A 158 -21.49 -0.60 3.86
CA LEU A 158 -21.54 -0.54 2.40
C LEU A 158 -22.45 -1.65 1.83
N ILE A 159 -22.37 -2.88 2.36
CA ILE A 159 -23.26 -3.99 1.99
C ILE A 159 -24.72 -3.62 2.30
N LYS A 160 -25.00 -3.11 3.51
CA LYS A 160 -26.35 -2.65 3.88
C LYS A 160 -26.89 -1.55 2.96
N SER A 161 -26.00 -0.70 2.44
CA SER A 161 -26.36 0.37 1.49
C SER A 161 -26.40 -0.07 0.02
N GLY A 162 -26.09 -1.35 -0.28
CA GLY A 162 -26.06 -1.87 -1.66
C GLY A 162 -24.91 -1.35 -2.52
N LYS A 163 -23.88 -0.73 -1.92
CA LYS A 163 -22.73 -0.17 -2.64
C LYS A 163 -21.68 -1.20 -3.02
N ILE A 164 -21.64 -2.32 -2.31
CA ILE A 164 -20.80 -3.48 -2.60
C ILE A 164 -21.62 -4.75 -2.32
N HIS A 165 -21.27 -5.86 -2.99
CA HIS A 165 -21.95 -7.15 -2.89
C HIS A 165 -21.11 -8.17 -2.12
#